data_AF-A0A6I3C7I8-F1
#
_entry.id   AF-A0A6I3C7I8-F1
#
_cell.length_a   1.000
_cell.length_b   1.000
_cell.length_c   1.000
_cell.angle_alpha   90.00
_cell.angle_beta   90.00
_cell.angle_gamma   90.00
#
_symmetry.space_group_name_H-M   'P 1'
#
loop_
_entity.id
_entity.type
_entity.pdbx_description
1 polymer ?
#
loop_
_entity_poly.entity_id
_entity_poly.type
_entity_poly.pdbx_seq_one_letter_code
_entity_poly.pdbx_strand_id
1 'polypeptide(L)'
;MLSFVIRRVLVSVPLLLLASIVAFILVVNTGDPIEDLRTKPNVPKATIALRERELGLDKPVVQRYVAWLGKAVQGDFGKTIKNRPVWAEVSRSIGVTLRLVLFASIVSILVGVLIGVISAVKQYSWFDHGATTGAFLLYSLPVLAVGSFLKYVLAIRFNRWIGRA
;
A
#
# COMPACT_ATOMS: atom_id res chain seq x y z
N MET A 1 0.90 -22.21 -19.89
CA MET A 1 0.60 -21.77 -18.51
C MET A 1 1.87 -21.65 -17.67
N LEU A 2 2.67 -22.72 -17.51
CA LEU A 2 3.93 -22.65 -16.73
C LEU A 2 4.95 -21.63 -17.27
N SER A 3 5.15 -21.57 -18.59
CA SER A 3 6.01 -20.57 -19.24
C SER A 3 5.58 -19.13 -18.98
N PHE A 4 4.26 -18.89 -18.94
CA PHE A 4 3.68 -17.59 -18.62
C PHE A 4 3.91 -17.21 -17.14
N VAL A 5 3.70 -18.14 -16.21
CA VAL A 5 3.95 -17.93 -14.78
C VAL A 5 5.43 -17.62 -14.54
N ILE A 6 6.34 -18.41 -15.10
CA ILE A 6 7.79 -18.19 -14.98
C ILE A 6 8.17 -16.82 -15.53
N ARG A 7 7.71 -16.47 -16.74
CA ARG A 7 7.98 -15.14 -17.33
C ARG A 7 7.48 -14.01 -16.42
N ARG A 8 6.30 -14.15 -15.82
CA ARG A 8 5.72 -13.15 -14.92
C ARG A 8 6.50 -13.00 -13.62
N VAL A 9 6.93 -14.10 -13.02
CA VAL A 9 7.78 -14.10 -11.83
C VAL A 9 9.13 -13.44 -12.14
N LEU A 10 9.76 -13.82 -13.26
CA LEU A 10 11.03 -13.23 -13.69
C LEU A 10 10.93 -11.73 -13.94
N VAL A 11 9.83 -11.24 -14.53
CA VAL A 11 9.59 -9.80 -14.72
C VAL A 11 9.31 -9.09 -13.39
N SER A 12 8.75 -9.79 -12.40
CA SER A 12 8.46 -9.22 -11.08
C SER A 12 9.73 -8.99 -10.27
N VAL A 13 10.79 -9.78 -10.46
CA VAL A 13 12.08 -9.61 -9.75
C VAL A 13 12.69 -8.21 -9.95
N PRO A 14 12.97 -7.73 -11.18
CA PRO A 14 13.53 -6.40 -11.39
C PRO A 14 12.57 -5.30 -10.95
N LEU A 15 11.25 -5.51 -11.10
CA LEU A 15 10.24 -4.56 -10.63
C LEU A 15 10.27 -4.40 -9.10
N LEU A 16 10.31 -5.50 -8.35
CA LEU A 16 10.40 -5.49 -6.89
C LEU A 16 11.72 -4.90 -6.42
N LEU A 17 12.82 -5.21 -7.12
CA LEU A 17 14.13 -4.65 -6.82
C LEU A 17 14.13 -3.13 -6.99
N LEU A 18 13.67 -2.61 -8.14
CA LEU A 18 13.54 -1.17 -8.37
C LEU A 18 12.60 -0.51 -7.36
N ALA A 19 11.43 -1.09 -7.10
CA ALA A 19 10.49 -0.58 -6.11
C ALA A 19 11.11 -0.52 -4.71
N SER A 20 11.86 -1.54 -4.31
CA SER A 20 12.55 -1.58 -3.02
C SER A 20 13.66 -0.53 -2.92
N ILE A 21 14.40 -0.27 -4.00
CA ILE A 21 15.42 0.79 -4.05
C ILE A 21 14.75 2.15 -3.89
N VAL A 22 13.69 2.43 -4.65
CA VAL A 22 12.96 3.69 -4.57
C VAL A 22 12.39 3.89 -3.16
N ALA A 23 11.73 2.87 -2.61
CA ALA A 23 11.19 2.92 -1.24
C ALA A 23 12.29 3.16 -0.21
N PHE A 24 13.44 2.48 -0.35
CA PHE A 24 14.57 2.66 0.55
C PHE A 24 15.13 4.09 0.47
N ILE A 25 15.34 4.62 -0.73
CA ILE A 25 15.78 6.02 -0.93
C ILE A 25 14.80 6.99 -0.28
N LEU A 26 13.49 6.81 -0.51
CA LEU A 26 12.47 7.66 0.11
C LEU A 26 12.57 7.61 1.64
N VAL A 27 12.65 6.42 2.24
CA VAL A 27 12.79 6.28 3.70
C VAL A 27 14.04 6.98 4.23
N VAL A 28 15.18 6.84 3.54
CA VAL A 28 16.43 7.52 3.94
C VAL A 28 16.31 9.04 3.87
N ASN A 29 15.48 9.58 2.97
CA ASN A 29 15.28 11.03 2.82
C ASN A 29 14.12 11.60 3.64
N THR A 30 13.25 10.75 4.22
CA THR A 30 12.03 11.22 4.93
C THR A 30 12.32 11.70 6.36
N GLY A 31 13.43 11.27 6.97
CA GLY A 31 13.82 11.72 8.31
C GLY A 31 14.82 10.78 9.00
N ASP A 32 15.32 11.21 10.15
CA ASP A 32 16.26 10.43 10.96
C ASP A 32 15.50 9.48 11.92
N PRO A 33 15.66 8.14 11.80
CA PRO A 33 14.95 7.18 12.64
C PRO A 33 15.33 7.24 14.13
N ILE A 34 16.41 7.94 14.49
CA ILE A 34 16.84 8.14 15.88
C ILE A 34 16.82 9.61 16.30
N GLU A 35 16.08 10.47 15.57
CA GLU A 35 15.95 11.89 15.89
C GLU A 35 15.47 12.12 17.33
N ASP A 36 14.50 11.32 17.79
CA ASP A 36 13.99 11.32 19.17
C ASP A 36 15.08 11.05 20.23
N LEU A 37 16.12 10.29 19.88
CA LEU A 37 17.25 10.01 20.77
C LEU A 37 18.28 11.12 20.73
N ARG A 38 18.44 11.79 19.57
CA ARG A 38 19.39 12.90 19.38
C ARG A 38 18.90 14.21 20.00
N THR A 39 17.58 14.42 20.04
CA THR A 39 16.96 15.66 20.53
C THR A 39 16.68 15.66 22.04
N LYS A 40 16.69 14.51 22.71
CA LYS A 40 16.44 14.42 24.15
C LYS A 40 17.62 14.91 24.99
N PRO A 41 17.43 15.89 25.89
CA PRO A 41 18.44 16.24 26.89
C PRO A 41 18.60 15.03 27.85
N ASN A 42 19.83 14.64 28.16
CA ASN A 42 20.24 13.45 28.95
C ASN A 42 20.34 12.09 28.24
N VAL A 43 20.39 11.99 26.91
CA VAL A 43 20.81 10.73 26.28
C VAL A 43 22.35 10.69 26.15
N PRO A 44 23.04 9.68 26.72
CA PRO A 44 24.48 9.53 26.55
C PRO A 44 24.85 9.36 25.07
N LYS A 45 25.91 10.03 24.61
CA LYS A 45 26.42 9.89 23.23
C LYS A 45 26.75 8.43 22.87
N ALA A 46 27.19 7.64 23.84
CA ALA A 46 27.45 6.21 23.67
C ALA A 46 26.18 5.43 23.28
N THR A 47 25.03 5.78 23.84
CA THR A 47 23.74 5.16 23.52
C THR A 47 23.30 5.50 22.09
N ILE A 48 23.55 6.74 21.65
CA ILE A 48 23.28 7.17 20.27
C ILE A 48 24.17 6.38 19.29
N ALA A 49 25.47 6.32 19.55
CA ALA A 49 26.42 5.60 18.69
C ALA A 49 26.15 4.09 18.63
N LEU A 50 25.72 3.49 19.75
CA LEU A 50 25.29 2.09 19.78
C LEU A 50 24.08 1.89 18.86
N ARG A 51 23.08 2.76 18.97
CA ARG A 51 21.86 2.66 18.17
C ARG A 51 22.10 2.92 16.69
N GLU A 52 23.01 3.84 16.35
CA GLU A 52 23.46 4.06 14.97
C GLU A 52 24.05 2.80 14.36
N ARG A 53 24.92 2.11 15.09
CA ARG A 53 25.54 0.85 14.64
C ARG A 53 24.52 -0.28 14.50
N GLU A 54 23.57 -0.40 15.44
CA GLU A 54 22.50 -1.40 15.36
C GLU A 54 21.62 -1.24 14.12
N LEU A 55 21.36 0.00 13.71
CA LEU A 55 20.58 0.35 12.53
C LEU A 55 21.44 0.48 11.25
N GLY A 56 22.76 0.35 11.36
CA GLY A 56 23.70 0.55 10.25
C GLY A 56 23.71 1.98 9.71
N LEU A 57 23.33 2.97 10.52
CA LEU A 57 23.32 4.39 10.16
C LEU A 57 24.73 4.95 9.96
N ASP A 58 25.74 4.27 10.50
CA ASP A 58 27.16 4.54 10.34
C ASP A 58 27.73 4.10 8.97
N LYS A 59 26.97 3.32 8.19
CA LYS A 59 27.40 2.77 6.90
C LYS A 59 26.88 3.58 5.72
N PRO A 60 27.60 3.58 4.58
CA PRO A 60 27.09 4.13 3.32
C PRO A 60 25.73 3.54 2.95
N VAL A 61 24.86 4.37 2.35
CA VAL A 61 23.46 4.02 2.00
C VAL A 61 23.38 2.70 1.21
N VAL A 62 24.29 2.49 0.26
CA VAL A 62 24.35 1.28 -0.58
C VAL A 62 24.62 0.04 0.27
N GLN A 63 25.58 0.10 1.21
CA GLN A 63 25.88 -1.04 2.10
C GLN A 63 24.69 -1.35 3.01
N ARG A 64 23.99 -0.32 3.49
CA ARG A 64 22.79 -0.49 4.31
C ARG A 64 21.66 -1.16 3.52
N TYR A 65 21.46 -0.76 2.25
CA TYR A 65 20.48 -1.40 1.36
C TYR A 65 20.81 -2.86 1.10
N VAL A 66 22.07 -3.18 0.73
CA VAL A 66 22.48 -4.56 0.43
C VAL A 66 22.36 -5.45 1.66
N ALA A 67 22.77 -4.96 2.84
CA ALA A 67 22.62 -5.70 4.10
C ALA A 67 21.15 -5.95 4.47
N TRP A 68 20.27 -4.96 4.24
CA TRP A 68 18.83 -5.12 4.44
C TRP A 68 18.23 -6.11 3.43
N LEU A 69 18.57 -5.97 2.14
CA LEU A 69 18.06 -6.83 1.07
C LEU A 69 18.45 -8.29 1.31
N GLY A 70 19.69 -8.56 1.72
CA GLY A 70 20.18 -9.89 2.05
C GLY A 70 19.37 -10.58 3.15
N LYS A 71 18.92 -9.82 4.17
CA LYS A 71 18.01 -10.33 5.20
C LYS A 71 16.58 -10.50 4.68
N ALA A 72 16.10 -9.53 3.91
CA ALA A 72 14.74 -9.53 3.37
C ALA A 72 14.47 -10.73 2.44
N VAL A 73 15.44 -11.11 1.59
CA VAL A 73 15.30 -12.29 0.72
C VAL A 73 15.31 -13.62 1.48
N GLN A 74 15.83 -13.63 2.72
CA GLN A 74 15.76 -14.77 3.64
C GLN A 74 14.49 -14.76 4.49
N GLY A 75 13.61 -13.76 4.32
CA GLY A 75 12.39 -13.59 5.08
C GLY A 75 12.53 -12.78 6.38
N ASP A 76 13.73 -12.25 6.68
CA ASP A 76 13.95 -11.35 7.81
C ASP A 76 13.80 -9.89 7.38
N PHE A 77 12.63 -9.32 7.64
CA PHE A 77 12.34 -7.90 7.39
C PHE A 77 12.74 -6.98 8.56
N GLY A 78 13.29 -7.54 9.64
CA GLY A 78 13.68 -6.81 10.83
C GLY A 78 12.51 -6.32 11.69
N LYS A 79 12.76 -5.22 12.41
CA LYS A 79 11.82 -4.63 13.36
C LYS A 79 11.48 -3.19 12.96
N THR A 80 10.27 -2.76 13.33
CA THR A 80 9.83 -1.37 13.23
C THR A 80 10.61 -0.47 14.19
N ILE A 81 10.50 0.85 14.02
CA ILE A 81 11.07 1.85 14.94
C ILE A 81 10.58 1.63 16.39
N LYS A 82 9.35 1.12 16.54
CA LYS A 82 8.73 0.76 17.83
C LYS A 82 9.11 -0.64 18.33
N ASN A 83 10.17 -1.23 17.77
CA ASN A 83 10.73 -2.55 18.14
C ASN A 83 9.75 -3.74 17.95
N ARG A 84 8.81 -3.63 17.01
CA ARG A 84 7.87 -4.73 16.67
C ARG A 84 8.33 -5.47 15.41
N PRO A 85 8.14 -6.80 15.29
CA PRO A 85 8.48 -7.52 14.06
C PRO A 85 7.73 -6.94 12.85
N VAL A 86 8.45 -6.60 11.77
CA VAL A 86 7.81 -6.06 10.54
C VAL A 86 6.85 -7.07 9.94
N TRP A 87 7.21 -8.36 9.98
CA TRP A 87 6.37 -9.45 9.46
C TRP A 87 4.97 -9.51 10.10
N ALA A 88 4.84 -9.17 11.38
CA ALA A 88 3.55 -9.12 12.06
C ALA A 88 2.63 -8.02 11.48
N GLU A 89 3.20 -6.86 11.14
CA GLU A 89 2.43 -5.77 10.53
C GLU A 89 2.10 -6.08 9.06
N VAL A 90 3.03 -6.70 8.31
CA VAL A 90 2.81 -7.13 6.93
C VAL A 90 1.71 -8.18 6.85
N SER A 91 1.78 -9.24 7.65
CA SER A 91 0.76 -10.30 7.67
C SER A 91 -0.62 -9.77 8.06
N ARG A 92 -0.69 -8.87 9.05
CA ARG A 92 -1.94 -8.18 9.40
C ARG A 92 -2.51 -7.38 8.21
N SER A 93 -1.65 -6.62 7.53
CA SER A 93 -2.04 -5.79 6.38
C SER A 93 -2.53 -6.65 5.21
N ILE A 94 -1.86 -7.77 4.92
CA ILE A 94 -2.31 -8.76 3.93
C ILE A 94 -3.74 -9.24 4.24
N GLY A 95 -4.02 -9.59 5.50
CA GLY A 95 -5.37 -10.02 5.90
C GLY A 95 -6.44 -8.94 5.70
N VAL A 96 -6.13 -7.68 5.99
CA VAL A 96 -7.04 -6.55 5.76
C VAL A 96 -7.26 -6.33 4.26
N THR A 97 -6.19 -6.26 3.48
CA THR A 97 -6.26 -6.07 2.03
C THR A 97 -7.05 -7.19 1.38
N LEU A 98 -6.82 -8.44 1.76
CA LEU A 98 -7.52 -9.59 1.20
C LEU A 98 -9.03 -9.51 1.46
N ARG A 99 -9.44 -9.17 2.69
CA ARG A 99 -10.87 -9.00 3.03
C ARG A 99 -11.51 -7.89 2.19
N LEU A 100 -10.84 -6.75 2.07
CA LEU A 100 -11.34 -5.61 1.29
C LEU A 100 -11.44 -5.95 -0.20
N VAL A 101 -10.39 -6.56 -0.78
CA VAL A 101 -10.36 -6.95 -2.18
C VAL A 101 -11.41 -7.99 -2.48
N LEU A 102 -11.52 -9.06 -1.68
CA LEU A 102 -12.53 -10.10 -1.91
C LEU A 102 -13.94 -9.54 -1.87
N PHE A 103 -14.26 -8.74 -0.84
CA PHE A 103 -15.57 -8.11 -0.72
C PHE A 103 -15.86 -7.16 -1.89
N ALA A 104 -14.92 -6.27 -2.21
CA ALA A 104 -15.06 -5.33 -3.33
C ALA A 104 -15.20 -6.05 -4.67
N SER A 105 -14.44 -7.13 -4.90
CA SER A 105 -14.54 -7.94 -6.12
C SER A 105 -15.90 -8.62 -6.26
N ILE A 106 -16.41 -9.23 -5.19
CA ILE A 106 -17.75 -9.86 -5.22
C ILE A 106 -18.82 -8.82 -5.57
N VAL A 107 -18.83 -7.69 -4.85
CA VAL A 107 -19.80 -6.62 -5.11
C VAL A 107 -19.64 -6.06 -6.52
N SER A 108 -18.41 -5.81 -6.98
CA SER A 108 -18.13 -5.30 -8.32
C SER A 108 -18.56 -6.25 -9.41
N ILE A 109 -18.37 -7.56 -9.24
CA ILE A 109 -18.81 -8.56 -10.21
C ILE A 109 -20.33 -8.59 -10.26
N LEU A 110 -21.00 -8.66 -9.11
CA LEU A 110 -22.46 -8.70 -9.07
C LEU A 110 -23.09 -7.45 -9.71
N VAL A 111 -22.66 -6.26 -9.28
CA VAL A 111 -23.19 -4.99 -9.81
C VAL A 111 -22.79 -4.80 -11.28
N GLY A 112 -21.53 -5.07 -11.62
CA GLY A 112 -21.02 -4.90 -12.98
C GLY A 112 -21.69 -5.83 -13.99
N VAL A 113 -21.90 -7.11 -13.63
CA VAL A 113 -22.61 -8.07 -14.48
C VAL A 113 -24.08 -7.68 -14.61
N LEU A 114 -24.77 -7.31 -13.53
CA LEU A 114 -26.18 -6.90 -13.60
C LEU A 114 -26.36 -5.68 -14.51
N ILE A 115 -25.58 -4.61 -14.30
CA ILE A 115 -25.64 -3.42 -15.14
C ILE A 115 -25.29 -3.76 -16.58
N GLY A 116 -24.23 -4.53 -16.81
CA GLY A 116 -23.79 -4.94 -18.15
C GLY A 116 -24.84 -5.76 -18.91
N VAL A 117 -25.49 -6.72 -18.25
CA VAL A 117 -26.57 -7.52 -18.85
C VAL A 117 -27.78 -6.65 -19.19
N ILE A 118 -28.19 -5.75 -18.30
CA ILE A 118 -29.33 -4.85 -18.57
C ILE A 118 -29.01 -3.90 -19.72
N SER A 119 -27.79 -3.35 -19.77
CA SER A 119 -27.30 -2.51 -20.88
C SER A 119 -27.37 -3.26 -22.22
N ALA A 120 -26.88 -4.51 -22.24
CA ALA A 120 -26.85 -5.34 -23.44
C ALA A 120 -28.25 -5.72 -23.93
N VAL A 121 -29.16 -6.07 -23.02
CA VAL A 121 -30.55 -6.42 -23.39
C VAL A 121 -31.32 -5.18 -23.88
N LYS A 122 -31.04 -4.00 -23.32
CA LYS A 122 -31.67 -2.72 -23.69
C LYS A 122 -30.72 -1.82 -24.46
N GLN A 123 -30.06 -2.38 -25.48
CA GLN A 123 -29.08 -1.66 -26.30
C GLN A 123 -29.68 -0.39 -26.90
N TYR A 124 -28.91 0.70 -26.94
CA TYR A 124 -29.31 2.03 -27.41
C TYR A 124 -30.45 2.70 -26.61
N SER A 125 -30.78 2.16 -25.44
CA SER A 125 -31.71 2.82 -24.53
C SER A 125 -31.03 3.95 -23.75
N TRP A 126 -31.84 4.83 -23.17
CA TRP A 126 -31.36 5.84 -22.22
C TRP A 126 -30.59 5.23 -21.03
N PHE A 127 -30.96 4.01 -20.62
CA PHE A 127 -30.22 3.30 -19.58
C PHE A 127 -28.84 2.87 -20.06
N ASP A 128 -28.73 2.34 -21.28
CA ASP A 128 -27.46 1.90 -21.86
C ASP A 128 -26.48 3.07 -22.04
N HIS A 129 -26.96 4.18 -22.61
CA HIS A 129 -26.17 5.41 -22.71
C HIS A 129 -25.78 5.99 -21.35
N GLY A 130 -26.70 6.00 -20.38
CA GLY A 130 -26.44 6.49 -19.03
C GLY A 130 -25.42 5.63 -18.26
N ALA A 131 -25.57 4.31 -18.31
CA ALA A 131 -24.66 3.36 -17.67
C ALA A 131 -23.25 3.42 -18.27
N THR A 132 -23.16 3.43 -19.60
CA THR A 132 -21.89 3.53 -20.33
C THR A 132 -21.20 4.86 -20.04
N THR A 133 -21.92 5.98 -20.12
CA THR A 133 -21.37 7.31 -19.81
C THR A 133 -20.89 7.39 -18.35
N GLY A 134 -21.69 6.89 -17.41
CA GLY A 134 -21.33 6.84 -16.00
C GLY A 134 -20.08 5.99 -15.75
N ALA A 135 -19.96 4.83 -16.40
CA ALA A 135 -18.77 3.98 -16.32
C ALA A 135 -17.53 4.69 -16.86
N PHE A 136 -17.63 5.35 -18.02
CA PHE A 136 -16.52 6.14 -18.57
C PHE A 136 -16.11 7.30 -17.67
N LEU A 137 -17.07 8.04 -17.10
CA LEU A 137 -16.78 9.11 -16.16
C LEU A 137 -16.01 8.57 -14.95
N LEU A 138 -16.50 7.52 -14.30
CA LEU A 138 -15.82 6.90 -13.16
C LEU A 138 -14.43 6.37 -13.51
N TYR A 139 -14.26 5.77 -14.70
CA TYR A 139 -12.99 5.25 -15.17
C TYR A 139 -11.96 6.34 -15.49
N SER A 140 -12.43 7.49 -16.00
CA SER A 140 -11.58 8.63 -16.36
C SER A 140 -11.06 9.42 -15.15
N LEU A 141 -11.71 9.29 -14.00
CA LEU A 141 -11.34 10.04 -12.80
C LEU A 141 -10.12 9.40 -12.11
N PRO A 142 -9.22 10.21 -11.53
CA PRO A 142 -8.13 9.69 -10.72
C PRO A 142 -8.67 8.87 -9.55
N VAL A 143 -8.19 7.62 -9.38
CA VAL A 143 -8.70 6.70 -8.36
C VAL A 143 -8.60 7.30 -6.95
N LEU A 144 -7.56 8.11 -6.68
CA LEU A 144 -7.37 8.81 -5.42
C LEU A 144 -8.44 9.87 -5.17
N ALA A 145 -8.89 10.58 -6.21
CA ALA A 145 -9.93 11.60 -6.11
C ALA A 145 -11.29 10.94 -5.80
N VAL A 146 -11.64 9.90 -6.54
CA VAL A 146 -12.88 9.13 -6.32
C VAL A 146 -12.87 8.50 -4.92
N GLY A 147 -11.79 7.84 -4.53
CA GLY A 147 -11.66 7.22 -3.22
C GLY A 147 -11.77 8.24 -2.07
N SER A 148 -11.14 9.40 -2.22
CA SER A 148 -11.23 10.48 -1.22
C SER A 148 -12.63 11.07 -1.12
N PHE A 149 -13.30 11.27 -2.26
CA PHE A 149 -14.67 11.74 -2.32
C PHE A 149 -15.64 10.74 -1.66
N LEU A 150 -15.56 9.45 -2.01
CA LEU A 150 -16.37 8.39 -1.40
C LEU A 150 -16.13 8.30 0.11
N LYS A 151 -14.87 8.36 0.57
CA LYS A 151 -14.56 8.39 2.00
C LYS A 151 -15.24 9.56 2.71
N TYR A 152 -15.18 10.75 2.14
CA TYR A 152 -15.79 11.94 2.73
C TYR A 152 -17.31 11.81 2.83
N VAL A 153 -17.97 11.42 1.75
CA VAL A 153 -19.43 11.35 1.66
C VAL A 153 -19.99 10.14 2.43
N LEU A 154 -19.50 8.94 2.14
CA LEU A 154 -20.09 7.69 2.65
C LEU A 154 -19.59 7.29 4.04
N ALA A 155 -18.35 7.63 4.40
CA ALA A 155 -17.84 7.29 5.73
C ALA A 155 -18.01 8.47 6.69
N ILE A 156 -17.40 9.61 6.39
CA ILE A 156 -17.30 10.71 7.37
C ILE A 156 -18.65 11.43 7.55
N ARG A 157 -19.28 11.87 6.45
CA ARG A 157 -20.53 12.64 6.53
C ARG A 157 -21.69 11.79 7.03
N PHE A 158 -21.79 10.55 6.56
CA PHE A 158 -22.79 9.58 7.00
C PHE A 158 -22.63 9.23 8.49
N ASN A 159 -21.41 8.92 8.95
CA ASN A 159 -21.16 8.62 10.37
C ASN A 159 -21.49 9.82 11.27
N ARG A 160 -21.18 11.05 10.84
CA ARG A 160 -21.58 12.27 11.57
C ARG A 160 -23.09 12.48 11.61
N TRP A 161 -23.83 12.00 10.61
CA TRP A 161 -25.29 12.13 10.59
C TRP A 161 -25.93 11.16 11.58
N ILE A 162 -25.49 9.90 11.58
CA ILE A 162 -25.98 8.88 12.53
C ILE A 162 -25.53 9.18 13.96
N GLY A 163 -24.27 9.56 14.19
CA GLY A 163 -23.76 9.85 15.52
C GLY A 163 -24.20 11.19 16.12
N ARG A 164 -25.03 11.96 15.41
CA ARG A 164 -25.70 13.18 15.93
C ARG A 164 -27.19 12.98 16.19
N ALA A 165 -27.73 11.79 15.89
CA ALA A 165 -29.03 11.33 16.35
C ALA A 165 -28.86 10.50 17.63
#